data_AF-A0A6P0IZY4-F1
#
_entry.id   AF-A0A6P0IZY4-F1
#
_cell.length_a   1.000
_cell.length_b   1.000
_cell.length_c   1.000
_cell.angle_alpha   90.00
_cell.angle_beta   90.00
_cell.angle_gamma   90.00
#
_symmetry.space_group_name_H-M   'P 1'
#
loop_
_entity.id
_entity.type
_entity.pdbx_description
1 polymer ?
#
loop_
_entity_poly.entity_id
_entity_poly.type
_entity_poly.pdbx_seq_one_letter_code
_entity_poly.pdbx_strand_id
1 'polypeptide(L)'
;MKAESIRFIGFIGVIAYAISKVNFTLENKKHIIGSMLLSVAGFFGLNAMIYNHPLGTHGLQVVEEISLRSRGEEAFKYFQQMNSDLLYYFPIIFFPFLYLLLSLVDIKLKLQPRIKILFIICILFIYGTPILLPSSGGKQWGPRFLLILIPLISLLAIVILKSVFRSHRFSWRLVGLGIFAVFFSLGIYTNTYIGTSRLLQDYRQRVFPALTFLRKEQNSVVAVSHQFIAQELQAVFGKKTFFLTKKPEDLQKLIEVIIAQKQSQFLLLCYSYQDICNYAKNVTNEGWILPIVNNKYKVVFDYLNKFKKLDWRSDGGVIFYRVSLLSSEKINN
;
A
#
# COMPACT_ATOMS: atom_id res chain seq x y z
N MET A 1 -8.79 -31.48 -5.17
CA MET A 1 -8.08 -30.44 -5.94
C MET A 1 -8.94 -30.10 -7.15
N LYS A 2 -9.41 -28.85 -7.28
CA LYS A 2 -10.42 -28.46 -8.28
C LYS A 2 -9.80 -28.38 -9.69
N ALA A 3 -10.59 -28.69 -10.72
CA ALA A 3 -10.16 -28.67 -12.13
C ALA A 3 -9.49 -27.34 -12.57
N GLU A 4 -9.81 -26.22 -11.91
CA GLU A 4 -9.19 -24.92 -12.12
C GLU A 4 -7.71 -24.88 -11.73
N SER A 5 -7.32 -25.60 -10.67
CA SER A 5 -5.93 -25.69 -10.23
C SER A 5 -5.05 -26.40 -11.26
N ILE A 6 -5.59 -27.41 -11.94
CA ILE A 6 -4.89 -28.16 -13.00
C ILE A 6 -4.72 -27.31 -14.26
N ARG A 7 -5.73 -26.52 -14.63
CA ARG A 7 -5.66 -25.58 -15.77
C ARG A 7 -4.66 -24.45 -15.52
N PHE A 8 -4.59 -23.94 -14.30
CA PHE A 8 -3.61 -22.91 -13.93
C PHE A 8 -2.17 -23.45 -13.98
N ILE A 9 -1.93 -24.66 -13.47
CA ILE A 9 -0.61 -25.32 -13.56
C ILE A 9 -0.23 -25.60 -15.02
N GLY A 10 -1.18 -26.06 -15.83
CA GLY A 10 -0.97 -26.26 -17.27
C GLY A 10 -0.63 -24.97 -18.01
N PHE A 11 -1.32 -23.87 -17.71
CA PHE A 11 -1.06 -22.56 -18.30
C PHE A 11 0.33 -22.02 -17.92
N ILE A 12 0.73 -22.15 -16.66
CA ILE A 12 2.10 -21.81 -16.22
C ILE A 12 3.14 -22.69 -16.93
N GLY A 13 2.86 -23.98 -17.10
CA GLY A 13 3.73 -24.90 -17.84
C GLY A 13 3.92 -24.50 -19.31
N VAL A 14 2.85 -24.06 -19.97
CA VAL A 14 2.90 -23.58 -21.37
C VAL A 14 3.67 -22.26 -21.48
N ILE A 15 3.45 -21.31 -20.58
CA ILE A 15 4.21 -20.05 -20.55
C ILE A 15 5.69 -20.33 -20.25
N ALA A 16 5.99 -21.17 -19.26
CA ALA A 16 7.37 -21.54 -18.93
C ALA A 16 8.06 -22.25 -20.09
N TYR A 17 7.35 -23.14 -20.80
CA TYR A 17 7.84 -23.80 -22.00
C TYR A 17 8.06 -22.80 -23.14
N ALA A 18 7.12 -21.90 -23.38
CA ALA A 18 7.25 -20.84 -24.39
C ALA A 18 8.44 -19.92 -24.09
N ILE A 19 8.60 -19.48 -22.83
CA ILE A 19 9.76 -18.70 -22.37
C ILE A 19 11.07 -19.50 -22.50
N SER A 20 11.05 -20.82 -22.23
CA SER A 20 12.23 -21.67 -22.39
C SER A 20 12.63 -21.87 -23.86
N LYS A 21 11.66 -21.78 -24.78
CA LYS A 21 11.84 -21.84 -26.24
C LYS A 21 12.24 -20.49 -26.83
N VAL A 22 11.91 -19.37 -26.15
CA VAL A 22 12.51 -18.08 -26.46
C VAL A 22 13.97 -18.16 -26.01
N ASN A 23 14.83 -18.53 -26.96
CA ASN A 23 16.25 -18.25 -26.86
C ASN A 23 16.40 -16.74 -26.69
N PHE A 24 16.48 -16.26 -25.45
CA PHE A 24 17.09 -14.99 -25.13
C PHE A 24 18.60 -15.12 -25.40
N THR A 25 18.94 -15.37 -26.66
CA THR A 25 20.31 -15.27 -27.15
C THR A 25 20.74 -13.82 -27.00
N LEU A 26 22.00 -13.63 -26.64
CA LEU A 26 22.64 -12.33 -26.51
C LEU A 26 22.51 -11.45 -27.77
N GLU A 27 22.14 -12.01 -28.92
CA GLU A 27 21.96 -11.32 -30.20
C GLU A 27 20.86 -10.25 -30.15
N ASN A 28 19.79 -10.47 -29.36
CA ASN A 28 18.69 -9.51 -29.24
C ASN A 28 18.89 -8.46 -28.13
N LYS A 29 20.07 -8.40 -27.51
CA LYS A 29 20.38 -7.43 -26.44
C LYS A 29 20.10 -5.99 -26.84
N LYS A 30 20.44 -5.62 -28.08
CA LYS A 30 20.22 -4.26 -28.59
C LYS A 30 18.74 -3.91 -28.64
N HIS A 31 17.89 -4.85 -29.06
CA HIS A 31 16.44 -4.66 -29.10
C HIS A 31 15.83 -4.56 -27.70
N ILE A 32 16.29 -5.41 -26.76
CA ILE A 32 15.84 -5.36 -25.37
C ILE A 32 16.23 -4.02 -24.72
N ILE A 33 17.50 -3.63 -24.83
CA ILE A 33 17.98 -2.34 -24.28
C ILE A 33 17.25 -1.18 -24.95
N GLY A 34 17.10 -1.20 -26.28
CA GLY A 34 16.37 -0.19 -27.03
C GLY A 34 14.91 -0.05 -26.56
N SER A 35 14.21 -1.17 -26.38
CA SER A 35 12.83 -1.18 -25.86
C SER A 35 12.73 -0.68 -24.42
N MET A 36 13.69 -1.02 -23.55
CA MET A 36 13.76 -0.50 -22.19
C MET A 36 13.97 1.01 -22.18
N LEU A 37 14.94 1.51 -22.95
CA LEU A 37 15.22 2.94 -23.06
C LEU A 37 14.01 3.69 -23.61
N LEU A 38 13.37 3.17 -24.66
CA LEU A 38 12.17 3.76 -25.24
C LEU A 38 11.01 3.78 -24.23
N SER A 39 10.84 2.72 -23.45
CA SER A 39 9.80 2.66 -22.40
C SER A 39 10.05 3.66 -21.29
N VAL A 40 11.30 3.79 -20.82
CA VAL A 40 11.70 4.77 -19.80
C VAL A 40 11.55 6.20 -20.33
N ALA A 41 12.00 6.47 -21.55
CA ALA A 41 11.86 7.76 -22.19
C ALA A 41 10.38 8.13 -22.42
N GLY A 42 9.57 7.17 -22.88
CA GLY A 42 8.13 7.34 -23.05
C GLY A 42 7.42 7.62 -21.72
N PHE A 43 7.81 6.94 -20.65
CA PHE A 43 7.30 7.22 -19.29
C PHE A 43 7.60 8.66 -18.85
N PHE A 44 8.86 9.11 -18.98
CA PHE A 44 9.22 10.48 -18.62
C PHE A 44 8.54 11.52 -19.54
N GLY A 45 8.44 11.24 -20.84
CA GLY A 45 7.77 12.10 -21.81
C GLY A 45 6.27 12.26 -21.49
N LEU A 46 5.57 11.16 -21.23
CA LEU A 46 4.16 11.18 -20.85
C LEU A 46 3.94 11.91 -19.53
N ASN A 47 4.81 11.70 -18.54
CA ASN A 47 4.74 12.45 -17.27
C ASN A 47 4.94 13.94 -17.49
N ALA A 48 5.92 14.33 -18.30
CA ALA A 48 6.14 15.74 -18.64
C ALA A 48 4.91 16.34 -19.35
N MET A 49 4.25 15.60 -20.25
CA MET A 49 3.06 16.08 -20.95
C MET A 49 1.83 16.20 -20.04
N ILE A 50 1.63 15.27 -19.11
CA ILE A 50 0.42 15.23 -18.26
C ILE A 50 0.57 16.13 -17.02
N TYR A 51 1.75 16.15 -16.42
CA TYR A 51 1.99 16.78 -15.12
C TYR A 51 2.89 18.01 -15.20
N ASN A 52 3.32 18.42 -16.40
CA ASN A 52 4.34 19.48 -16.61
C ASN A 52 5.65 19.21 -15.85
N HIS A 53 5.92 17.95 -15.49
CA HIS A 53 7.12 17.55 -14.76
C HIS A 53 7.55 16.14 -15.18
N PRO A 54 8.81 15.89 -15.57
CA PRO A 54 9.25 14.59 -16.11
C PRO A 54 9.10 13.44 -15.11
N LEU A 55 9.27 13.71 -13.81
CA LEU A 55 9.05 12.73 -12.74
C LEU A 55 7.58 12.59 -12.31
N GLY A 56 6.66 13.27 -13.01
CA GLY A 56 5.23 13.30 -12.69
C GLY A 56 4.94 13.94 -11.33
N THR A 57 3.81 13.56 -10.72
CA THR A 57 3.38 14.06 -9.40
C THR A 57 4.39 13.79 -8.28
N HIS A 58 5.22 12.74 -8.42
CA HIS A 58 6.27 12.44 -7.46
C HIS A 58 7.42 13.45 -7.49
N GLY A 59 7.70 14.05 -8.65
CA GLY A 59 8.68 15.13 -8.75
C GLY A 59 8.26 16.36 -7.96
N LEU A 60 6.99 16.76 -8.10
CA LEU A 60 6.43 17.90 -7.37
C LEU A 60 6.48 17.66 -5.85
N GLN A 61 6.02 16.50 -5.40
CA GLN A 61 5.95 16.15 -3.97
C GLN A 61 7.31 15.91 -3.31
N VAL A 62 8.29 15.37 -4.04
CA VAL A 62 9.59 14.99 -3.48
C VAL A 62 10.67 16.02 -3.76
N VAL A 63 10.68 16.63 -4.94
CA VAL A 63 11.80 17.45 -5.45
C VAL A 63 11.56 18.95 -5.27
N GLU A 64 10.32 19.41 -5.21
CA GLU A 64 10.02 20.85 -5.15
C GLU A 64 9.51 21.33 -3.79
N GLU A 65 8.70 20.54 -3.08
CA GLU A 65 8.01 20.98 -1.85
C GLU A 65 8.83 20.83 -0.55
N ILE A 66 9.88 19.99 -0.53
CA ILE A 66 10.59 19.62 0.71
C ILE A 66 12.04 20.11 0.67
N SER A 67 12.53 20.80 1.70
CA SER A 67 13.94 21.22 1.80
C SER A 67 14.91 20.02 1.86
N LEU A 68 16.15 20.16 1.37
CA LEU A 68 17.15 19.08 1.38
C LEU A 68 17.43 18.54 2.80
N ARG A 69 17.43 19.42 3.82
CA ARG A 69 17.67 19.02 5.21
C ARG A 69 16.51 18.18 5.76
N SER A 70 15.27 18.62 5.57
CA SER A 70 14.10 17.85 5.99
C SER A 70 13.98 16.52 5.25
N ARG A 71 14.41 16.45 3.98
CA ARG A 71 14.54 15.18 3.25
C ARG A 71 15.54 14.22 3.88
N GLY A 72 16.69 14.70 4.33
CA GLY A 72 17.70 13.85 4.96
C GLY A 72 17.19 13.22 6.26
N GLU A 73 16.56 14.02 7.12
CA GLU A 73 15.97 13.55 8.37
C GLU A 73 14.83 12.56 8.14
N GLU A 74 13.99 12.85 7.14
CA GLU A 74 12.88 12.00 6.76
C GLU A 74 13.36 10.69 6.14
N ALA A 75 14.26 10.76 5.15
CA ALA A 75 14.88 9.61 4.50
C ALA A 75 15.58 8.70 5.52
N PHE A 76 16.19 9.25 6.56
CA PHE A 76 16.81 8.44 7.62
C PHE A 76 15.77 7.65 8.43
N LYS A 77 14.65 8.29 8.81
CA LYS A 77 13.54 7.59 9.49
C LYS A 77 12.97 6.48 8.61
N TYR A 78 12.77 6.75 7.31
CA TYR A 78 12.29 5.75 6.35
C TYR A 78 13.31 4.63 6.16
N PHE A 79 14.60 4.94 6.08
CA PHE A 79 15.66 3.95 5.99
C PHE A 79 15.63 3.00 7.19
N GLN A 80 15.51 3.53 8.41
CA GLN A 80 15.42 2.70 9.61
C GLN A 80 14.20 1.79 9.59
N GLN A 81 13.02 2.34 9.29
CA GLN A 81 11.78 1.57 9.22
C GLN A 81 11.83 0.49 8.13
N MET A 82 12.18 0.88 6.91
CA MET A 82 12.17 -0.01 5.74
C MET A 82 13.18 -1.13 5.88
N ASN A 83 14.37 -0.86 6.43
CA ASN A 83 15.35 -1.92 6.69
C ASN A 83 14.91 -2.83 7.82
N SER A 84 14.37 -2.29 8.91
CA SER A 84 13.83 -3.12 9.99
C SER A 84 12.76 -4.09 9.45
N ASP A 85 11.84 -3.57 8.64
CA ASP A 85 10.79 -4.37 8.00
C ASP A 85 11.39 -5.40 7.03
N LEU A 86 12.34 -5.01 6.18
CA LEU A 86 13.00 -5.94 5.25
C LEU A 86 13.70 -7.08 5.98
N LEU A 87 14.45 -6.78 7.04
CA LEU A 87 15.17 -7.80 7.81
C LEU A 87 14.22 -8.71 8.60
N TYR A 88 13.14 -8.16 9.14
CA TYR A 88 12.15 -8.91 9.90
C TYR A 88 11.31 -9.85 9.01
N TYR A 89 10.78 -9.33 7.90
CA TYR A 89 9.90 -10.09 7.00
C TYR A 89 10.66 -10.89 5.95
N PHE A 90 11.92 -10.56 5.65
CA PHE A 90 12.72 -11.28 4.65
C PHE A 90 14.11 -11.69 5.18
N PRO A 91 14.17 -12.48 6.27
CA PRO A 91 15.43 -12.83 6.96
C PRO A 91 16.41 -13.62 6.09
N ILE A 92 15.95 -14.26 5.00
CA ILE A 92 16.84 -14.93 4.05
C ILE A 92 17.88 -14.00 3.43
N ILE A 93 17.68 -12.67 3.48
CA ILE A 93 18.68 -11.67 3.10
C ILE A 93 20.00 -11.83 3.86
N PHE A 94 19.99 -12.31 5.09
CA PHE A 94 21.22 -12.50 5.86
C PHE A 94 22.14 -13.57 5.25
N PHE A 95 21.58 -14.58 4.58
CA PHE A 95 22.38 -15.66 4.00
C PHE A 95 23.36 -15.18 2.90
N PRO A 96 22.91 -14.49 1.82
CA PRO A 96 23.82 -13.98 0.81
C PRO A 96 24.77 -12.92 1.36
N PHE A 97 24.32 -12.05 2.27
CA PHE A 97 25.19 -11.02 2.87
C PHE A 97 26.27 -11.61 3.78
N LEU A 98 25.96 -12.64 4.58
CA LEU A 98 26.95 -13.34 5.37
C LEU A 98 28.00 -14.03 4.48
N TYR A 99 27.57 -14.66 3.39
CA TYR A 99 28.49 -15.25 2.42
C TYR A 99 29.38 -14.17 1.75
N LEU A 100 28.83 -13.00 1.43
CA LEU A 100 29.60 -11.86 0.95
C LEU A 100 30.68 -11.45 1.96
N LEU A 101 30.33 -11.28 3.25
CA LEU A 101 31.30 -10.93 4.28
C LEU A 101 32.41 -11.98 4.40
N LEU A 102 32.06 -13.27 4.38
CA LEU A 102 33.03 -14.36 4.41
C LEU A 102 33.92 -14.38 3.17
N SER A 103 33.38 -14.04 1.99
CA SER A 103 34.16 -13.94 0.74
C SER A 103 35.19 -12.81 0.72
N LEU A 104 35.02 -11.79 1.57
CA LEU A 104 35.98 -10.70 1.71
C LEU A 104 37.20 -11.12 2.54
N VAL A 105 37.03 -12.10 3.43
CA VAL A 105 38.07 -12.57 4.37
C VAL A 105 38.74 -13.86 3.88
N ASP A 106 37.98 -14.79 3.29
CA ASP A 106 38.53 -16.05 2.74
C ASP A 106 38.80 -15.94 1.24
N ILE A 107 40.09 -15.92 0.87
CA ILE A 107 40.59 -15.85 -0.51
C ILE A 107 40.04 -17.01 -1.38
N LYS A 108 39.64 -18.13 -0.77
CA LYS A 108 39.10 -19.30 -1.47
C LYS A 108 37.62 -19.15 -1.83
N LEU A 109 36.89 -18.25 -1.18
CA LEU A 109 35.47 -17.97 -1.44
C LEU A 109 35.33 -16.82 -2.44
N LYS A 110 35.75 -16.98 -3.70
CA LYS A 110 35.62 -15.90 -4.69
C LYS A 110 34.21 -15.79 -5.25
N LEU A 111 33.60 -14.60 -5.13
CA LEU A 111 32.37 -14.27 -5.81
C LEU A 111 32.59 -14.01 -7.30
N GLN A 112 31.73 -14.58 -8.13
CA GLN A 112 31.70 -14.29 -9.56
C GLN A 112 31.37 -12.79 -9.79
N PRO A 113 31.97 -12.13 -10.80
CA PRO A 113 31.73 -10.72 -11.08
C PRO A 113 30.24 -10.36 -11.22
N ARG A 114 29.46 -11.23 -11.86
CA ARG A 114 28.01 -11.05 -12.01
C ARG A 114 27.26 -10.98 -10.68
N ILE A 115 27.68 -11.80 -9.70
CA ILE A 115 27.09 -11.81 -8.35
C ILE A 115 27.47 -10.53 -7.61
N LYS A 116 28.71 -10.05 -7.76
CA LYS A 116 29.13 -8.76 -7.18
C LYS A 116 28.28 -7.60 -7.71
N ILE A 117 28.02 -7.56 -9.01
CA ILE A 117 27.14 -6.54 -9.63
C ILE A 117 25.73 -6.60 -9.00
N LEU A 118 25.17 -7.80 -8.83
CA LEU A 118 23.86 -7.95 -8.18
C LEU A 118 23.85 -7.44 -6.73
N PHE A 119 24.90 -7.71 -5.96
CA PHE A 119 25.04 -7.13 -4.61
C PHE A 119 25.08 -5.61 -4.65
N ILE A 120 25.86 -5.02 -5.56
CA ILE A 120 25.94 -3.56 -5.71
C ILE A 120 24.56 -2.99 -6.05
N ILE A 121 23.83 -3.60 -6.98
CA ILE A 121 22.46 -3.17 -7.33
C ILE A 121 21.54 -3.25 -6.09
N CYS A 122 21.59 -4.35 -5.33
CA CYS A 122 20.76 -4.50 -4.13
C CYS A 122 21.09 -3.43 -3.08
N ILE A 123 22.38 -3.18 -2.82
CA ILE A 123 22.84 -2.15 -1.89
C ILE A 123 22.38 -0.77 -2.36
N LEU A 124 22.67 -0.39 -3.60
CA LEU A 124 22.26 0.90 -4.15
C LEU A 124 20.75 1.10 -4.06
N PHE A 125 19.96 0.04 -4.26
CA PHE A 125 18.51 0.12 -4.14
C PHE A 125 18.05 0.27 -2.68
N ILE A 126 18.63 -0.48 -1.73
CA ILE A 126 18.32 -0.37 -0.29
C ILE A 126 18.58 1.06 0.22
N TYR A 127 19.70 1.66 -0.16
CA TYR A 127 20.09 3.00 0.29
C TYR A 127 19.49 4.13 -0.55
N GLY A 128 19.28 3.91 -1.85
CA GLY A 128 18.75 4.93 -2.75
C GLY A 128 17.23 5.12 -2.61
N THR A 129 16.48 4.06 -2.32
CA THR A 129 15.02 4.09 -2.24
C THR A 129 14.49 5.09 -1.21
N PRO A 130 14.99 5.12 0.05
CA PRO A 130 14.52 6.09 1.04
C PRO A 130 14.86 7.55 0.73
N ILE A 131 15.87 7.80 -0.12
CA ILE A 131 16.28 9.15 -0.54
C ILE A 131 15.39 9.66 -1.69
N LEU A 132 15.01 8.75 -2.59
CA LEU A 132 14.34 9.10 -3.83
C LEU A 132 12.81 9.12 -3.72
N LEU A 133 12.24 8.43 -2.74
CA LEU A 133 10.80 8.19 -2.69
C LEU A 133 10.11 9.02 -1.60
N PRO A 134 8.86 9.48 -1.89
CA PRO A 134 8.11 10.24 -0.92
C PRO A 134 7.76 9.37 0.29
N SER A 135 7.82 10.01 1.44
CA SER A 135 7.34 9.54 2.72
C SER A 135 5.82 9.44 2.81
N SER A 136 5.12 10.22 1.99
CA SER A 136 3.67 10.40 2.06
C SER A 136 2.93 9.30 1.29
N GLY A 137 1.98 8.64 1.95
CA GLY A 137 1.16 7.60 1.32
C GLY A 137 0.55 6.58 2.28
N GLY A 138 1.12 6.46 3.48
CA GLY A 138 0.58 5.68 4.58
C GLY A 138 1.10 4.26 4.72
N LYS A 139 0.39 3.41 5.49
CA LYS A 139 0.85 2.08 5.96
C LYS A 139 1.54 1.20 4.89
N GLN A 140 1.17 1.36 3.63
CA GLN A 140 1.65 0.50 2.54
C GLN A 140 2.78 1.11 1.71
N TRP A 141 3.02 2.43 1.78
CA TRP A 141 3.80 3.09 0.72
C TRP A 141 5.31 2.95 0.88
N GLY A 142 5.87 2.81 2.10
CA GLY A 142 7.32 2.65 2.30
C GLY A 142 7.88 1.27 1.90
N PRO A 143 7.61 0.19 2.68
CA PRO A 143 8.26 -1.11 2.47
C PRO A 143 8.00 -1.76 1.11
N ARG A 144 6.87 -1.44 0.45
CA ARG A 144 6.51 -2.04 -0.85
C ARG A 144 7.55 -1.78 -1.94
N PHE A 145 8.30 -0.67 -1.84
CA PHE A 145 9.30 -0.34 -2.84
C PHE A 145 10.47 -1.33 -2.81
N LEU A 146 10.73 -1.96 -1.65
CA LEU A 146 11.75 -3.00 -1.50
C LEU A 146 11.29 -4.36 -2.02
N LEU A 147 10.03 -4.55 -2.43
CA LEU A 147 9.56 -5.83 -2.95
C LEU A 147 10.31 -6.27 -4.21
N ILE A 148 10.85 -5.33 -4.99
CA ILE A 148 11.67 -5.64 -6.16
C ILE A 148 13.00 -6.31 -5.79
N LEU A 149 13.48 -6.13 -4.56
CA LEU A 149 14.69 -6.79 -4.07
C LEU A 149 14.46 -8.26 -3.75
N ILE A 150 13.25 -8.65 -3.35
CA ILE A 150 12.93 -10.03 -2.95
C ILE A 150 13.36 -11.05 -4.00
N PRO A 151 12.97 -10.94 -5.30
CA PRO A 151 13.41 -11.91 -6.31
C PRO A 151 14.93 -11.88 -6.55
N LEU A 152 15.56 -10.71 -6.49
CA LEU A 152 17.01 -10.57 -6.68
C LEU A 152 17.80 -11.24 -5.56
N ILE A 153 17.42 -10.99 -4.31
CA ILE A 153 18.04 -11.58 -3.12
C ILE A 153 17.74 -13.09 -3.07
N SER A 154 16.54 -13.52 -3.46
CA SER A 154 16.21 -14.95 -3.58
C SER A 154 17.12 -15.65 -4.58
N LEU A 155 17.35 -15.03 -5.75
CA LEU A 155 18.27 -15.55 -6.75
C LEU A 155 19.71 -15.64 -6.20
N LEU A 156 20.17 -14.57 -5.52
CA LEU A 156 21.48 -14.57 -4.85
C LEU A 156 21.60 -15.71 -3.84
N ALA A 157 20.59 -15.89 -2.99
CA ALA A 157 20.55 -16.94 -1.98
C ALA A 157 20.66 -18.33 -2.63
N ILE A 158 19.92 -18.60 -3.71
CA ILE A 158 19.97 -19.90 -4.39
C ILE A 158 21.31 -20.12 -5.11
N VAL A 159 21.88 -19.10 -5.76
CA VAL A 159 23.19 -19.22 -6.42
C VAL A 159 24.28 -19.52 -5.40
N ILE A 160 24.24 -18.84 -4.25
CA ILE A 160 25.17 -19.07 -3.14
C ILE A 160 24.96 -20.45 -2.52
N LEU A 161 23.71 -20.86 -2.32
CA LEU A 161 23.37 -22.19 -1.81
C LEU A 161 23.93 -23.29 -2.72
N LYS A 162 23.82 -23.14 -4.05
CA LYS A 162 24.44 -24.07 -5.01
C LYS A 162 25.97 -24.13 -4.86
N SER A 163 26.62 -22.99 -4.59
CA SER A 163 28.06 -22.94 -4.30
C SER A 163 28.40 -23.70 -3.02
N VAL A 164 27.64 -23.46 -1.94
CA VAL A 164 27.80 -24.15 -0.64
C VAL A 164 27.64 -25.66 -0.79
N PHE A 165 26.62 -26.13 -1.54
CA PHE A 165 26.40 -27.55 -1.80
C PHE A 165 27.56 -28.22 -2.54
N ARG A 166 28.22 -27.49 -3.45
CA ARG A 166 29.37 -27.97 -4.23
C ARG A 166 30.70 -27.87 -3.50
N SER A 167 30.73 -27.31 -2.29
CA SER A 167 31.95 -27.20 -1.50
C SER A 167 32.48 -28.59 -1.12
N HIS A 168 33.78 -28.80 -1.32
CA HIS A 168 34.46 -30.03 -0.90
C HIS A 168 34.56 -30.16 0.63
N ARG A 169 34.44 -29.05 1.37
CA ARG A 169 34.53 -29.06 2.83
C ARG A 169 33.17 -29.38 3.45
N PHE A 170 33.04 -30.60 3.98
CA PHE A 170 31.79 -31.09 4.59
C PHE A 170 31.22 -30.14 5.66
N SER A 171 32.07 -29.61 6.55
CA SER A 171 31.65 -28.67 7.61
C SER A 171 31.04 -27.38 7.04
N TRP A 172 31.63 -26.81 5.98
CA TRP A 172 31.10 -25.62 5.32
C TRP A 172 29.74 -25.86 4.68
N ARG A 173 29.57 -27.05 4.09
CA ARG A 173 28.31 -27.46 3.53
C ARG A 173 27.23 -27.56 4.61
N LEU A 174 27.51 -28.25 5.72
CA LEU A 174 26.56 -28.38 6.83
C LEU A 174 26.20 -27.02 7.45
N VAL A 175 27.20 -26.19 7.75
CA VAL A 175 26.97 -24.85 8.34
C VAL A 175 26.15 -23.98 7.39
N GLY A 176 26.52 -23.90 6.11
CA GLY A 176 25.79 -23.10 5.14
C GLY A 176 24.36 -23.59 4.92
N LEU A 177 24.12 -24.90 4.91
CA LEU A 177 22.78 -25.48 4.84
C LEU A 177 21.96 -25.17 6.09
N GLY A 178 22.56 -25.30 7.28
CA GLY A 178 21.91 -24.97 8.53
C GLY A 178 21.48 -23.49 8.57
N ILE A 179 22.39 -22.57 8.23
CA ILE A 179 22.09 -21.13 8.18
C ILE A 179 20.97 -20.83 7.17
N PHE A 180 21.05 -21.40 5.97
CA PHE A 180 19.99 -21.23 4.97
C PHE A 180 18.64 -21.75 5.49
N ALA A 181 18.61 -22.96 6.05
CA ALA A 181 17.40 -23.59 6.56
C ALA A 181 16.77 -22.77 7.70
N VAL A 182 17.59 -22.23 8.62
CA VAL A 182 17.12 -21.38 9.72
C VAL A 182 16.48 -20.11 9.18
N PHE A 183 17.16 -19.33 8.34
CA PHE A 183 16.60 -18.08 7.83
C PHE A 183 15.40 -18.30 6.91
N PHE A 184 15.42 -19.36 6.11
CA PHE A 184 14.29 -19.72 5.27
C PHE A 184 13.06 -20.09 6.11
N SER A 185 13.23 -20.94 7.13
CA SER A 185 12.15 -21.35 8.03
C SER A 185 11.62 -20.17 8.85
N LEU A 186 12.50 -19.28 9.31
CA LEU A 186 12.12 -18.05 9.99
C LEU A 186 11.28 -17.15 9.07
N GLY A 187 11.68 -17.01 7.80
CA GLY A 187 10.90 -16.27 6.80
C GLY A 187 9.50 -16.86 6.59
N ILE A 188 9.39 -18.18 6.46
CA ILE A 188 8.09 -18.86 6.35
C ILE A 188 7.25 -18.62 7.60
N TYR A 189 7.82 -18.80 8.79
CA TYR A 189 7.11 -18.63 10.06
C TYR A 189 6.61 -17.20 10.23
N THR A 190 7.46 -16.19 9.99
CA THR A 190 7.09 -14.77 10.12
C THR A 190 6.00 -14.37 9.13
N ASN A 191 6.12 -14.76 7.85
CA ASN A 191 5.13 -14.33 6.85
C ASN A 191 3.83 -15.15 6.91
N THR A 192 3.91 -16.44 7.23
CA THR A 192 2.73 -17.32 7.22
C THR A 192 2.01 -17.29 8.55
N TYR A 193 2.70 -17.59 9.66
CA TYR A 193 2.04 -17.73 10.96
C TYR A 193 1.80 -16.36 11.61
N ILE A 194 2.88 -15.60 11.83
CA ILE A 194 2.78 -14.28 12.47
C ILE A 194 1.99 -13.32 11.58
N GLY A 195 2.33 -13.27 10.29
CA GLY A 195 1.69 -12.40 9.30
C GLY A 195 0.18 -12.61 9.21
N THR A 196 -0.26 -13.86 9.06
CA THR A 196 -1.71 -14.17 8.98
C THR A 196 -2.44 -13.82 10.27
N SER A 197 -1.85 -14.15 11.44
CA SER A 197 -2.47 -13.82 12.72
C SER A 197 -2.60 -12.30 12.91
N ARG A 198 -1.56 -11.53 12.60
CA ARG A 198 -1.57 -10.06 12.68
C ARG A 198 -2.58 -9.46 11.70
N LEU A 199 -2.65 -9.95 10.47
CA LEU A 199 -3.59 -9.45 9.47
C LEU A 199 -5.05 -9.71 9.89
N LEU A 200 -5.33 -10.92 10.39
CA LEU A 200 -6.65 -11.27 10.90
C LEU A 200 -7.03 -10.41 12.10
N GLN A 201 -6.10 -10.18 13.02
CA GLN A 201 -6.33 -9.34 14.19
C GLN A 201 -6.54 -7.87 13.81
N ASP A 202 -5.71 -7.31 12.92
CA ASP A 202 -5.89 -5.94 12.41
C ASP A 202 -7.27 -5.81 11.78
N TYR A 203 -7.64 -6.71 10.87
CA TYR A 203 -8.95 -6.70 10.23
C TYR A 203 -10.11 -6.76 11.23
N ARG A 204 -10.06 -7.72 12.18
CA ARG A 204 -11.10 -7.93 13.19
C ARG A 204 -11.28 -6.74 14.12
N GLN A 205 -10.20 -6.05 14.48
CA GLN A 205 -10.25 -4.93 15.40
C GLN A 205 -10.54 -3.59 14.71
N ARG A 206 -10.14 -3.47 13.44
CA ARG A 206 -10.13 -2.20 12.72
C ARG A 206 -11.31 -2.06 11.76
N VAL A 207 -11.45 -3.01 10.85
CA VAL A 207 -12.35 -2.91 9.70
C VAL A 207 -13.68 -3.59 10.00
N PHE A 208 -13.61 -4.82 10.52
CA PHE A 208 -14.78 -5.67 10.74
C PHE A 208 -15.90 -5.02 11.59
N PRO A 209 -15.62 -4.27 12.68
CA PRO A 209 -16.68 -3.66 13.49
C PRO A 209 -17.43 -2.56 12.73
N ALA A 210 -16.69 -1.66 12.07
CA ALA A 210 -17.28 -0.58 11.27
C ALA A 210 -18.05 -1.12 10.06
N LEU A 211 -17.52 -2.16 9.43
CA LEU A 211 -18.14 -2.83 8.30
C LEU A 211 -19.43 -3.55 8.69
N THR A 212 -19.45 -4.21 9.85
CA THR A 212 -20.66 -4.85 10.40
C THR A 212 -21.71 -3.82 10.80
N PHE A 213 -21.29 -2.71 11.40
CA PHE A 213 -22.16 -1.58 11.72
C PHE A 213 -22.81 -1.02 10.45
N LEU A 214 -22.01 -0.69 9.43
CA LEU A 214 -22.50 -0.12 8.17
C LEU A 214 -23.43 -1.08 7.40
N ARG A 215 -23.22 -2.40 7.51
CA ARG A 215 -24.11 -3.41 6.92
C ARG A 215 -25.51 -3.43 7.54
N LYS A 216 -25.63 -3.10 8.82
CA LYS A 216 -26.91 -3.09 9.56
C LYS A 216 -27.70 -1.80 9.33
N GLU A 217 -27.02 -0.70 9.04
CA GLU A 217 -27.68 0.57 8.72
C GLU A 217 -28.51 0.45 7.43
N GLN A 218 -29.75 0.95 7.47
CA GLN A 218 -30.69 0.83 6.36
C GLN A 218 -30.44 1.85 5.24
N ASN A 219 -29.73 2.95 5.54
CA ASN A 219 -29.44 4.02 4.60
C ASN A 219 -28.68 3.51 3.37
N SER A 220 -29.24 3.73 2.17
CA SER A 220 -28.67 3.28 0.90
C SER A 220 -27.55 4.20 0.40
N VAL A 221 -27.50 5.45 0.86
CA VAL A 221 -26.49 6.44 0.48
C VAL A 221 -25.49 6.69 1.61
N VAL A 222 -24.21 6.69 1.25
CA VAL A 222 -23.08 6.90 2.18
C VAL A 222 -22.11 7.94 1.63
N ALA A 223 -22.01 9.08 2.28
CA ALA A 223 -20.95 10.07 2.05
C ALA A 223 -19.71 9.68 2.86
N VAL A 224 -18.54 9.72 2.23
CA VAL A 224 -17.25 9.45 2.88
C VAL A 224 -16.32 10.63 2.70
N SER A 225 -15.66 11.05 3.79
CA SER A 225 -14.79 12.24 3.77
C SER A 225 -13.42 11.99 3.14
N HIS A 226 -13.05 10.72 2.94
CA HIS A 226 -11.72 10.34 2.49
C HIS A 226 -11.70 8.98 1.79
N GLN A 227 -10.84 8.85 0.77
CA GLN A 227 -10.73 7.64 -0.08
C GLN A 227 -10.37 6.36 0.70
N PHE A 228 -9.51 6.46 1.73
CA PHE A 228 -9.16 5.30 2.58
C PHE A 228 -10.36 4.68 3.29
N ILE A 229 -11.32 5.48 3.77
CA ILE A 229 -12.57 4.95 4.35
C ILE A 229 -13.30 4.16 3.28
N ALA A 230 -13.36 4.71 2.06
CA ALA A 230 -14.04 4.08 0.96
C ALA A 230 -13.42 2.72 0.58
N GLN A 231 -12.09 2.66 0.53
CA GLN A 231 -11.33 1.45 0.20
C GLN A 231 -11.49 0.36 1.27
N GLU A 232 -11.39 0.72 2.55
CA GLU A 232 -11.51 -0.23 3.65
C GLU A 232 -12.93 -0.79 3.79
N LEU A 233 -13.95 0.02 3.46
CA LEU A 233 -15.36 -0.36 3.55
C LEU A 233 -15.98 -0.76 2.19
N GLN A 234 -15.15 -0.97 1.16
CA GLN A 234 -15.60 -1.25 -0.21
C GLN A 234 -16.60 -2.41 -0.28
N ALA A 235 -16.41 -3.44 0.54
CA ALA A 235 -17.26 -4.63 0.55
C ALA A 235 -18.74 -4.36 0.90
N VAL A 236 -19.09 -3.16 1.40
CA VAL A 236 -20.48 -2.77 1.69
C VAL A 236 -21.10 -2.00 0.53
N PHE A 237 -20.30 -1.40 -0.35
CA PHE A 237 -20.77 -0.51 -1.41
C PHE A 237 -21.32 -1.22 -2.65
N GLY A 238 -21.23 -2.55 -2.73
CA GLY A 238 -22.02 -3.30 -3.71
C GLY A 238 -23.54 -3.20 -3.48
N LYS A 239 -23.97 -2.82 -2.27
CA LYS A 239 -25.38 -2.67 -1.88
C LYS A 239 -25.77 -1.23 -1.52
N LYS A 240 -24.82 -0.30 -1.52
CA LYS A 240 -25.00 1.09 -1.09
C LYS A 240 -24.27 2.00 -2.06
N THR A 241 -24.93 3.04 -2.52
CA THR A 241 -24.29 4.10 -3.30
C THR A 241 -23.42 4.93 -2.36
N PHE A 242 -22.18 5.20 -2.75
CA PHE A 242 -21.30 6.04 -1.93
C PHE A 242 -20.73 7.20 -2.74
N PHE A 243 -20.47 8.30 -2.04
CA PHE A 243 -19.93 9.53 -2.60
C PHE A 243 -18.73 9.98 -1.80
N LEU A 244 -17.67 10.36 -2.50
CA LEU A 244 -16.51 11.00 -1.89
C LEU A 244 -16.79 12.50 -1.76
N THR A 245 -16.99 12.97 -0.54
CA THR A 245 -17.21 14.39 -0.22
C THR A 245 -15.98 14.87 0.53
N LYS A 246 -15.00 15.50 -0.13
CA LYS A 246 -13.75 15.92 0.52
C LYS A 246 -13.86 17.30 1.15
N LYS A 247 -14.67 18.18 0.52
CA LYS A 247 -14.90 19.54 0.99
C LYS A 247 -16.38 19.77 1.35
N PRO A 248 -16.69 20.79 2.20
CA PRO A 248 -18.07 21.13 2.54
C PRO A 248 -18.97 21.37 1.32
N GLU A 249 -18.43 21.93 0.24
CA GLU A 249 -19.20 22.20 -0.99
C GLU A 249 -19.63 20.91 -1.70
N ASP A 250 -18.81 19.86 -1.63
CA ASP A 250 -19.16 18.54 -2.19
C ASP A 250 -20.33 17.92 -1.39
N LEU A 251 -20.29 18.08 -0.06
CA LEU A 251 -21.36 17.61 0.81
C LEU A 251 -22.66 18.38 0.55
N GLN A 252 -22.58 19.70 0.36
CA GLN A 252 -23.74 20.52 0.01
C GLN A 252 -24.39 20.06 -1.30
N LYS A 253 -23.60 19.87 -2.37
CA LYS A 253 -24.09 19.35 -3.65
C LYS A 253 -24.76 17.98 -3.49
N LEU A 254 -24.18 17.10 -2.66
CA LEU A 254 -24.80 15.81 -2.38
C LEU A 254 -26.16 15.99 -1.69
N ILE A 255 -26.26 16.87 -0.69
CA ILE A 255 -27.53 17.13 0.00
C ILE A 255 -28.59 17.64 -0.99
N GLU A 256 -28.24 18.57 -1.88
CA GLU A 256 -29.14 19.08 -2.93
C GLU A 256 -29.70 17.95 -3.82
N VAL A 257 -28.83 17.02 -4.24
CA VAL A 257 -29.23 15.85 -5.03
C VAL A 257 -30.12 14.90 -4.23
N ILE A 258 -29.81 14.66 -2.95
CA ILE A 258 -30.61 13.80 -2.06
C ILE A 258 -32.02 14.37 -1.86
N ILE A 259 -32.14 15.68 -1.69
CA ILE A 259 -33.43 16.39 -1.62
C ILE A 259 -34.20 16.21 -2.94
N ALA A 260 -33.54 16.43 -4.08
CA ALA A 260 -34.16 16.29 -5.40
C ALA A 260 -34.67 14.85 -5.65
N GLN A 261 -33.99 13.84 -5.11
CA GLN A 261 -34.40 12.43 -5.17
C GLN A 261 -35.44 12.03 -4.12
N LYS A 262 -35.97 13.00 -3.35
CA LYS A 262 -36.95 12.78 -2.26
C LYS A 262 -36.45 11.80 -1.17
N GLN A 263 -35.14 11.71 -1.00
CA GLN A 263 -34.55 10.98 0.12
C GLN A 263 -34.41 11.92 1.32
N SER A 264 -34.71 11.40 2.52
CA SER A 264 -34.70 12.21 3.75
C SER A 264 -33.49 11.95 4.64
N GLN A 265 -32.67 10.94 4.33
CA GLN A 265 -31.55 10.57 5.17
C GLN A 265 -30.43 9.88 4.40
N PHE A 266 -29.19 10.10 4.84
CA PHE A 266 -28.01 9.38 4.38
C PHE A 266 -26.99 9.27 5.52
N LEU A 267 -25.92 8.50 5.32
CA LEU A 267 -24.83 8.39 6.27
C LEU A 267 -23.64 9.25 5.85
N LEU A 268 -22.98 9.88 6.81
CA LEU A 268 -21.73 10.59 6.62
C LEU A 268 -20.64 9.96 7.48
N LEU A 269 -19.56 9.50 6.85
CA LEU A 269 -18.41 8.87 7.49
C LEU A 269 -17.22 9.79 7.38
N CYS A 270 -16.74 10.29 8.51
CA CYS A 270 -15.72 11.32 8.54
C CYS A 270 -14.49 10.93 9.37
N TYR A 271 -13.30 11.26 8.89
CA TYR A 271 -12.12 11.31 9.77
C TYR A 271 -12.25 12.46 10.75
N SER A 272 -11.95 12.24 12.02
CA SER A 272 -12.26 13.21 13.09
C SER A 272 -11.55 14.56 12.98
N TYR A 273 -10.53 14.68 12.12
CA TYR A 273 -9.67 15.84 11.94
C TYR A 273 -9.86 16.54 10.59
N GLN A 274 -10.73 16.04 9.71
CA GLN A 274 -11.01 16.72 8.43
C GLN A 274 -12.02 17.85 8.60
N ASP A 275 -11.91 18.88 7.75
CA ASP A 275 -12.74 20.10 7.82
C ASP A 275 -14.24 19.81 7.77
N ILE A 276 -14.69 18.85 6.95
CA ILE A 276 -16.10 18.42 6.93
C ILE A 276 -16.57 17.91 8.30
N CYS A 277 -15.68 17.28 9.05
CA CYS A 277 -15.98 16.70 10.35
C CYS A 277 -16.07 17.78 11.43
N ASN A 278 -15.19 18.78 11.37
CA ASN A 278 -15.25 19.95 12.23
C ASN A 278 -16.48 20.80 11.90
N TYR A 279 -16.79 20.94 10.61
CA TYR A 279 -18.02 21.54 10.12
C TYR A 279 -19.25 20.82 10.72
N ALA A 280 -19.33 19.49 10.62
CA ALA A 280 -20.42 18.71 11.21
C ALA A 280 -20.50 18.80 12.75
N LYS A 281 -19.37 18.83 13.47
CA LYS A 281 -19.34 18.97 14.94
C LYS A 281 -19.80 20.35 15.42
N ASN A 282 -19.42 21.42 14.73
CA ASN A 282 -19.90 22.75 15.08
C ASN A 282 -21.42 22.86 14.85
N VAL A 283 -21.95 22.07 13.91
CA VAL A 283 -23.38 22.02 13.58
C VAL A 283 -24.22 21.26 14.64
N THR A 284 -23.67 20.29 15.38
CA THR A 284 -24.45 19.47 16.35
C THR A 284 -24.97 20.25 17.55
N ASN A 285 -24.40 21.40 17.89
CA ASN A 285 -24.82 22.18 19.07
C ASN A 285 -26.02 23.09 18.80
N GLU A 286 -26.34 23.42 17.54
CA GLU A 286 -27.41 24.37 17.21
C GLU A 286 -28.30 23.95 16.03
N GLY A 287 -27.96 22.86 15.30
CA GLY A 287 -28.75 22.35 14.18
C GLY A 287 -28.79 23.32 13.00
N TRP A 288 -27.96 23.11 11.99
CA TRP A 288 -27.94 24.02 10.84
C TRP A 288 -29.20 23.92 10.00
N ILE A 289 -29.76 25.09 9.72
CA ILE A 289 -30.51 25.36 8.51
C ILE A 289 -29.44 25.78 7.49
N LEU A 290 -28.90 24.84 6.73
CA LEU A 290 -28.21 25.24 5.50
C LEU A 290 -29.26 26.01 4.68
N PRO A 291 -28.98 27.24 4.18
CA PRO A 291 -29.84 27.90 3.22
C PRO A 291 -29.68 27.17 1.88
N ILE A 292 -30.08 25.91 1.84
CA ILE A 292 -30.25 25.16 0.61
C ILE A 292 -31.50 25.76 -0.01
N VAL A 293 -31.30 26.47 -1.12
CA VAL A 293 -32.30 26.97 -2.07
C VAL A 293 -33.73 26.91 -1.51
N ASN A 294 -34.14 28.00 -0.81
CA ASN A 294 -35.48 28.30 -0.28
C ASN A 294 -35.80 28.00 1.21
N ASN A 295 -34.85 27.88 2.14
CA ASN A 295 -35.13 27.78 3.60
C ASN A 295 -36.12 26.66 4.02
N LYS A 296 -36.38 25.68 3.15
CA LYS A 296 -37.42 24.64 3.37
C LYS A 296 -36.95 23.43 4.15
N TYR A 297 -35.64 23.24 4.33
CA TYR A 297 -35.08 22.04 4.93
C TYR A 297 -34.05 22.38 6.02
N LYS A 298 -34.17 21.73 7.17
CA LYS A 298 -33.18 21.70 8.24
C LYS A 298 -32.35 20.42 8.13
N VAL A 299 -31.03 20.55 8.20
CA VAL A 299 -30.11 19.40 8.12
C VAL A 299 -29.60 19.08 9.52
N VAL A 300 -29.87 17.86 9.99
CA VAL A 300 -29.50 17.41 11.33
C VAL A 300 -28.45 16.31 11.21
N PHE A 301 -27.38 16.43 11.98
CA PHE A 301 -26.30 15.44 12.04
C PHE A 301 -26.38 14.69 13.37
N ASP A 302 -26.88 13.46 13.36
CA ASP A 302 -26.96 12.62 14.55
C ASP A 302 -25.69 11.77 14.64
N TYR A 303 -24.93 11.92 15.71
CA TYR A 303 -23.78 11.06 15.99
C TYR A 303 -24.26 9.62 16.23
N LEU A 304 -23.71 8.67 15.47
CA LEU A 304 -24.03 7.25 15.64
C LEU A 304 -22.93 6.50 16.39
N ASN A 305 -21.68 6.62 15.92
CA ASN A 305 -20.57 5.86 16.48
C ASN A 305 -19.21 6.43 16.08
N LYS A 306 -18.15 6.02 16.77
CA LYS A 306 -16.75 6.35 16.45
C LYS A 306 -15.87 5.09 16.50
N PHE A 307 -15.31 4.73 15.36
CA PHE A 307 -14.36 3.62 15.24
C PHE A 307 -12.94 4.16 15.24
N LYS A 308 -12.35 4.26 16.44
CA LYS A 308 -10.98 4.78 16.67
C LYS A 308 -9.93 4.10 15.80
N LYS A 309 -10.00 2.76 15.71
CA LYS A 309 -8.99 1.97 15.02
C LYS A 309 -9.11 1.99 13.50
N LEU A 310 -10.28 2.34 12.93
CA LEU A 310 -10.50 2.36 11.48
C LEU A 310 -9.51 3.30 10.77
N ASP A 311 -9.09 4.34 11.48
CA ASP A 311 -7.96 5.15 11.10
C ASP A 311 -6.62 4.46 11.43
N TRP A 312 -5.79 4.30 10.41
CA TRP A 312 -4.46 3.74 10.58
C TRP A 312 -3.44 4.75 11.11
N ARG A 313 -3.76 6.06 11.08
CA ARG A 313 -2.91 7.17 11.55
C ARG A 313 -3.06 7.48 13.03
N SER A 314 -3.69 6.60 13.81
CA SER A 314 -3.88 6.68 15.28
C SER A 314 -4.61 7.90 15.87
N ASP A 315 -4.81 8.99 15.12
CA ASP A 315 -5.01 10.29 15.76
C ASP A 315 -6.48 10.73 15.85
N GLY A 316 -7.39 10.02 15.19
CA GLY A 316 -8.78 10.49 15.12
C GLY A 316 -9.87 9.45 15.05
N GLY A 317 -9.63 8.32 14.40
CA GLY A 317 -10.69 7.38 14.06
C GLY A 317 -11.68 7.93 13.04
N VAL A 318 -12.65 7.10 12.68
CA VAL A 318 -13.74 7.48 11.79
C VAL A 318 -15.03 7.63 12.59
N ILE A 319 -15.67 8.78 12.47
CA ILE A 319 -16.95 9.09 13.08
C ILE A 319 -18.06 8.87 12.05
N PHE A 320 -19.15 8.26 12.50
CA PHE A 320 -20.33 7.95 11.70
C PHE A 320 -21.45 8.87 12.16
N TYR A 321 -22.00 9.62 11.23
CA TYR A 321 -23.17 10.47 11.42
C TYR A 321 -24.32 9.97 10.55
N ARG A 322 -25.55 10.05 11.08
CA ARG A 322 -26.76 10.05 10.27
C ARG A 322 -27.08 11.49 9.93
N VAL A 323 -27.27 11.77 8.66
CA VAL A 323 -27.68 13.09 8.20
C VAL A 323 -29.14 13.00 7.83
N SER A 324 -29.99 13.73 8.57
CA SER A 324 -31.44 13.77 8.42
C SER A 324 -31.86 15.11 7.84
N LEU A 325 -32.75 15.08 6.85
CA LEU A 325 -33.30 16.25 6.17
C LEU A 325 -34.75 16.44 6.63
N LEU A 326 -34.99 17.44 7.44
CA LEU A 326 -36.30 17.77 7.99
C LEU A 326 -36.94 18.90 7.18
N SER A 327 -38.09 18.65 6.57
CA SER A 327 -38.87 19.70 5.91
C SER A 327 -39.52 20.62 6.96
N SER A 328 -39.65 21.91 6.65
CA SER A 328 -40.28 22.94 7.48
C SER A 328 -41.69 22.57 7.99
N GLU A 329 -42.44 21.72 7.28
CA GLU A 329 -43.77 21.24 7.72
C GLU A 329 -43.71 20.28 8.93
N LYS A 330 -42.57 19.62 9.16
CA LYS A 330 -42.38 18.67 10.27
C LYS A 330 -41.68 19.26 11.49
N ILE A 331 -41.33 20.55 11.48
CA ILE A 331 -40.56 21.19 12.55
C ILE A 331 -41.48 21.77 13.64
N ASN A 332 -42.78 21.94 13.36
CA ASN A 332 -43.78 22.53 14.27
C ASN A 332 -44.64 21.50 15.03
N ASN A 333 -44.36 20.20 14.89
CA ASN A 333 -44.93 19.11 15.67
C ASN A 333 -43.79 18.30 16.27
#